data_AF-B4V313-F1
#
_entry.id   AF-B4V313-F1
#
_cell.length_a   1.000
_cell.length_b   1.000
_cell.length_c   1.000
_cell.angle_alpha   90.00
_cell.angle_beta   90.00
_cell.angle_gamma   90.00
#
_symmetry.space_group_name_H-M   'P 1'
#
loop_
_entity.id
_entity.type
_entity.pdbx_description
1 polymer ?
#
loop_
_entity_poly.entity_id
_entity_poly.type
_entity_poly.pdbx_seq_one_letter_code
_entity_poly.pdbx_strand_id
1 'polypeptide(L)'
;MSIAVGGPALFIGSDTPCVALVRPSIDPAQPEVREAAERAGVTPEEFAGPSDLWQLIADRTDGEGREIALNDLSDAEAAAFADGLLAATADPGSEFSLVLTVSAHDVLRLDGRPAGEGFAFVAAVVPPPSEGTPALEVEIGPQSVADLRAELEQFRRNLG
;
A
#
# COMPACT_ATOMS: atom_id res chain seq x y z
N MET A 1 -8.27 24.29 -2.61
CA MET A 1 -8.31 23.32 -1.50
C MET A 1 -8.46 21.94 -2.12
N SER A 2 -7.83 20.91 -1.54
CA SER A 2 -7.85 19.53 -2.02
C SER A 2 -8.64 18.67 -1.04
N ILE A 3 -9.32 17.64 -1.55
CA ILE A 3 -9.97 16.64 -0.70
C ILE A 3 -8.90 15.93 0.13
N ALA A 4 -9.07 15.89 1.45
CA ALA A 4 -8.19 15.12 2.32
C ALA A 4 -8.61 13.65 2.25
N VAL A 5 -7.65 12.79 1.91
CA VAL A 5 -7.79 11.34 1.95
C VAL A 5 -7.07 10.83 3.19
N GLY A 6 -7.82 10.22 4.11
CA GLY A 6 -7.30 9.58 5.30
C GLY A 6 -7.22 8.07 5.16
N GLY A 7 -7.03 7.39 6.30
CA GLY A 7 -7.01 5.94 6.41
C GLY A 7 -5.61 5.33 6.63
N PRO A 8 -5.54 4.02 6.87
CA PRO A 8 -4.28 3.28 6.89
C PRO A 8 -3.56 3.38 5.54
N ALA A 9 -2.28 3.71 5.59
CA ALA A 9 -1.39 3.69 4.45
C ALA A 9 -0.01 3.21 4.89
N LEU A 10 0.54 2.25 4.17
CA LEU A 10 1.89 1.72 4.32
C LEU A 10 2.65 1.96 3.02
N PHE A 11 3.69 2.78 3.06
CA PHE A 11 4.56 3.06 1.91
C PHE A 11 5.91 2.35 2.02
N ILE A 12 6.33 1.72 0.93
CA ILE A 12 7.68 1.21 0.72
C ILE A 12 8.26 1.99 -0.46
N GLY A 13 9.29 2.80 -0.21
CA GLY A 13 9.72 3.87 -1.10
C GLY A 13 9.18 5.25 -0.67
N SER A 14 9.69 6.31 -1.29
CA SER A 14 9.40 7.70 -0.88
C SER A 14 8.55 8.50 -1.88
N ASP A 15 8.43 8.05 -3.14
CA ASP A 15 7.59 8.68 -4.17
C ASP A 15 7.42 7.73 -5.37
N THR A 16 8.42 7.67 -6.25
CA THR A 16 8.53 6.71 -7.35
C THR A 16 10.01 6.34 -7.51
N PRO A 17 10.39 5.06 -7.49
CA PRO A 17 9.52 3.89 -7.45
C PRO A 17 8.99 3.61 -6.03
N CYS A 18 7.76 3.08 -5.94
CA CYS A 18 7.17 2.72 -4.65
C CYS A 18 6.19 1.55 -4.78
N VAL A 19 5.88 0.95 -3.63
CA VAL A 19 4.68 0.13 -3.43
C VAL A 19 3.96 0.65 -2.20
N ALA A 20 2.65 0.79 -2.29
CA ALA A 20 1.81 1.25 -1.20
C ALA A 20 0.62 0.32 -0.97
N LEU A 21 0.38 -0.04 0.29
CA LEU A 21 -0.84 -0.72 0.72
C LEU A 21 -1.70 0.30 1.46
N VAL A 22 -2.86 0.65 0.89
CA VAL A 22 -3.70 1.73 1.39
C VAL A 22 -5.15 1.28 1.53
N ARG A 23 -5.83 1.84 2.53
CA ARG A 23 -7.30 1.79 2.64
C ARG A 23 -7.81 3.22 2.71
N PRO A 24 -8.04 3.86 1.55
CA PRO A 24 -8.46 5.25 1.47
C PRO A 24 -9.77 5.48 2.22
N SER A 25 -9.81 6.56 3.01
CA SER A 25 -11.02 6.99 3.70
C SER A 25 -11.25 8.47 3.43
N ILE A 26 -12.29 8.77 2.66
CA ILE A 26 -12.72 10.14 2.37
C ILE A 26 -13.91 10.45 3.28
N ASP A 27 -13.79 11.49 4.11
CA ASP A 27 -14.91 11.97 4.93
C ASP A 27 -15.94 12.70 4.04
N PRO A 28 -17.18 12.18 3.87
CA PRO A 28 -18.22 12.82 3.06
C PRO A 28 -18.67 14.19 3.59
N ALA A 29 -18.39 14.49 4.86
CA ALA A 29 -18.73 15.78 5.47
C ALA A 29 -17.80 16.92 5.04
N GLN A 30 -16.65 16.61 4.41
CA GLN A 30 -15.72 17.62 3.91
C GLN A 30 -16.42 18.56 2.90
N PRO A 31 -16.29 19.89 3.06
CA PRO A 31 -16.87 20.84 2.10
C PRO A 31 -16.47 20.54 0.65
N GLU A 32 -15.20 20.22 0.42
CA GLU A 32 -14.65 19.92 -0.90
C GLU A 32 -15.25 18.64 -1.52
N VAL A 33 -15.54 17.63 -0.70
CA VAL A 33 -16.20 16.39 -1.14
C VAL A 33 -17.64 16.68 -1.53
N ARG A 34 -18.36 17.49 -0.73
CA ARG A 34 -19.74 17.87 -1.02
C ARG A 34 -19.85 18.68 -2.31
N GLU A 35 -18.93 19.63 -2.52
CA GLU A 35 -18.84 20.41 -3.77
C GLU A 35 -18.52 19.51 -4.96
N ALA A 36 -17.57 18.58 -4.82
CA ALA A 36 -17.21 17.65 -5.88
C ALA A 36 -18.35 16.69 -6.24
N ALA A 37 -19.05 16.15 -5.23
CA ALA A 37 -20.21 15.29 -5.38
C ALA A 37 -21.36 16.00 -6.09
N GLU A 38 -21.68 17.24 -5.70
CA GLU A 38 -22.69 18.06 -6.36
C GLU A 38 -22.35 18.28 -7.84
N ARG A 39 -21.07 18.58 -8.15
CA ARG A 39 -20.60 18.73 -9.54
C ARG A 39 -20.68 17.44 -10.34
N ALA A 40 -20.47 16.30 -9.70
CA ALA A 40 -20.56 14.97 -10.30
C ALA A 40 -22.01 14.46 -10.39
N GLY A 41 -22.96 15.11 -9.73
CA GLY A 41 -24.37 14.71 -9.71
C GLY A 41 -24.64 13.46 -8.85
N VAL A 42 -23.80 13.19 -7.86
CA VAL A 42 -23.91 12.05 -6.92
C VAL A 42 -23.98 12.55 -5.48
N THR A 43 -24.33 11.69 -4.53
CA THR A 43 -24.25 12.03 -3.11
C THR A 43 -22.78 12.09 -2.64
N PRO A 44 -22.48 12.87 -1.57
CA PRO A 44 -21.13 12.88 -0.98
C PRO A 44 -20.64 11.49 -0.57
N GLU A 45 -21.54 10.62 -0.11
CA GLU A 45 -21.24 9.24 0.27
C GLU A 45 -20.88 8.38 -0.95
N GLU A 46 -21.63 8.51 -2.05
CA GLU A 46 -21.30 7.84 -3.32
C GLU A 46 -19.99 8.36 -3.91
N PHE A 47 -19.70 9.65 -3.77
CA PHE A 47 -18.44 10.24 -4.22
C PHE A 47 -17.25 9.74 -3.39
N ALA A 48 -17.40 9.67 -2.07
CA ALA A 48 -16.36 9.19 -1.17
C ALA A 48 -16.03 7.71 -1.40
N GLY A 49 -17.02 6.93 -1.85
CA GLY A 49 -16.86 5.52 -2.13
C GLY A 49 -16.77 4.65 -0.88
N PRO A 50 -16.57 3.34 -1.04
CA PRO A 50 -16.43 2.40 0.07
C PRO A 50 -15.15 2.68 0.87
N SER A 51 -15.28 2.95 2.16
CA SER A 51 -14.14 3.22 3.06
C SER A 51 -13.42 1.97 3.55
N ASP A 52 -13.93 0.79 3.22
CA ASP A 52 -13.42 -0.52 3.60
C ASP A 52 -12.59 -1.19 2.51
N LEU A 53 -12.46 -0.57 1.33
CA LEU A 53 -11.72 -1.14 0.22
C LEU A 53 -10.21 -0.90 0.35
N TRP A 54 -9.46 -2.00 0.47
CA TRP A 54 -8.01 -1.97 0.36
C TRP A 54 -7.55 -1.88 -1.10
N GLN A 55 -6.42 -1.21 -1.30
CA GLN A 55 -5.78 -1.07 -2.59
C GLN A 55 -4.27 -1.31 -2.44
N LEU A 56 -3.71 -2.02 -3.42
CA LEU A 56 -2.27 -2.16 -3.61
C LEU A 56 -1.86 -1.32 -4.82
N ILE A 57 -1.01 -0.34 -4.58
CA ILE A 57 -0.47 0.57 -5.60
C ILE A 57 1.02 0.26 -5.78
N ALA A 58 1.48 0.27 -7.03
CA ALA A 58 2.88 0.04 -7.37
C ALA A 58 3.28 0.90 -8.56
N ASP A 59 4.27 1.77 -8.37
CA ASP A 59 4.72 2.71 -9.39
C ASP A 59 6.20 2.53 -9.69
N ARG A 60 6.54 2.50 -10.99
CA ARG A 60 7.91 2.41 -11.49
C ARG A 60 8.36 3.76 -12.05
N THR A 61 9.68 3.97 -12.04
CA THR A 61 10.31 5.21 -12.56
C THR A 61 10.14 5.42 -14.06
N ASP A 62 9.82 4.37 -14.82
CA ASP A 62 9.55 4.47 -16.26
C ASP A 62 8.10 4.91 -16.58
N GLY A 63 7.30 5.17 -15.55
CA GLY A 63 5.90 5.62 -15.66
C GLY A 63 4.90 4.47 -15.77
N GLU A 64 5.35 3.21 -15.72
CA GLU A 64 4.44 2.07 -15.56
C GLU A 64 3.99 1.96 -14.10
N GLY A 65 2.68 1.97 -13.88
CA GLY A 65 2.07 1.85 -12.56
C GLY A 65 0.95 0.82 -12.55
N ARG A 66 0.56 0.39 -11.36
CA ARG A 66 -0.52 -0.56 -11.16
C ARG A 66 -1.25 -0.29 -9.86
N GLU A 67 -2.57 -0.38 -9.94
CA GLU A 67 -3.48 -0.35 -8.79
C GLU A 67 -4.35 -1.61 -8.82
N ILE A 68 -4.41 -2.33 -7.71
CA ILE A 68 -5.22 -3.54 -7.54
C ILE A 68 -6.16 -3.33 -6.36
N ALA A 69 -7.45 -3.49 -6.59
CA ALA A 69 -8.45 -3.55 -5.53
C ALA A 69 -8.39 -4.90 -4.79
N LEU A 70 -8.21 -4.86 -3.47
CA LEU A 70 -8.08 -6.03 -2.60
C LEU A 70 -9.37 -6.20 -1.77
N ASN A 71 -10.46 -6.59 -2.44
CA ASN A 71 -11.81 -6.62 -1.85
C ASN A 71 -11.94 -7.49 -0.59
N ASP A 72 -11.11 -8.52 -0.45
CA ASP A 72 -11.18 -9.50 0.65
C ASP A 72 -10.06 -9.33 1.68
N LEU A 73 -9.23 -8.29 1.55
CA LEU A 73 -8.17 -8.04 2.52
C LEU A 73 -8.76 -7.47 3.82
N SER A 74 -8.53 -8.15 4.94
CA SER A 74 -8.90 -7.67 6.26
C SER A 74 -7.81 -6.84 6.93
N ASP A 75 -8.19 -6.00 7.89
CA ASP A 75 -7.24 -5.24 8.71
C ASP A 75 -6.27 -6.14 9.48
N ALA A 76 -6.72 -7.33 9.87
CA ALA A 76 -5.89 -8.31 10.57
C ALA A 76 -4.80 -8.88 9.66
N GLU A 77 -5.11 -9.15 8.40
CA GLU A 77 -4.14 -9.62 7.40
C GLU A 77 -3.17 -8.50 7.02
N ALA A 78 -3.66 -7.27 6.85
CA ALA A 78 -2.82 -6.09 6.62
C ALA A 78 -1.87 -5.84 7.80
N ALA A 79 -2.36 -5.94 9.04
CA ALA A 79 -1.54 -5.86 10.25
C ALA A 79 -0.49 -6.98 10.31
N ALA A 80 -0.88 -8.22 10.00
CA ALA A 80 0.03 -9.37 10.02
C ALA A 80 1.16 -9.22 9.00
N PHE A 81 0.89 -8.67 7.82
CA PHE A 81 1.92 -8.34 6.84
C PHE A 81 2.89 -7.28 7.36
N ALA A 82 2.37 -6.19 7.97
CA ALA A 82 3.20 -5.15 8.55
C ALA A 82 4.05 -5.67 9.74
N ASP A 83 3.48 -6.52 10.59
CA ASP A 83 4.21 -7.16 11.70
C ASP A 83 5.29 -8.12 11.17
N GLY A 84 5.01 -8.85 10.09
CA GLY A 84 6.00 -9.66 9.39
C GLY A 84 7.17 -8.83 8.86
N LEU A 85 6.90 -7.66 8.26
CA LEU A 85 7.93 -6.75 7.76
C LEU A 85 8.75 -6.12 8.88
N LEU A 86 8.11 -5.74 10.00
CA LEU A 86 8.82 -5.30 11.21
C LEU A 86 9.75 -6.39 11.76
N ALA A 87 9.29 -7.64 11.81
CA ALA A 87 10.10 -8.76 12.28
C ALA A 87 11.26 -9.07 11.33
N ALA A 88 11.02 -9.04 10.02
CA ALA A 88 12.04 -9.33 9.01
C ALA A 88 13.16 -8.28 8.99
N THR A 89 12.82 -7.01 9.27
CA THR A 89 13.78 -5.90 9.29
C THR A 89 14.51 -5.73 10.63
N ALA A 90 14.20 -6.57 11.62
CA ALA A 90 14.85 -6.56 12.93
C ALA A 90 16.31 -7.03 12.88
N ASP A 91 16.68 -7.82 11.87
CA ASP A 91 18.07 -8.17 11.56
C ASP A 91 18.55 -7.42 10.31
N PRO A 92 19.25 -6.27 10.46
CA PRO A 92 19.65 -5.43 9.34
C PRO A 92 20.68 -6.09 8.40
N GLY A 93 21.24 -7.25 8.77
CA GLY A 93 22.22 -7.98 7.97
C GLY A 93 21.63 -9.11 7.11
N SER A 94 20.34 -9.42 7.27
CA SER A 94 19.72 -10.59 6.64
C SER A 94 18.78 -10.22 5.50
N GLU A 95 18.86 -10.96 4.40
CA GLU A 95 17.86 -10.89 3.34
C GLU A 95 16.56 -11.57 3.78
N PHE A 96 15.43 -11.12 3.24
CA PHE A 96 14.12 -11.72 3.52
C PHE A 96 13.21 -11.69 2.30
N SER A 97 12.18 -12.53 2.34
CA SER A 97 11.07 -12.54 1.40
C SER A 97 9.77 -12.62 2.18
N LEU A 98 8.83 -11.72 1.89
CA LEU A 98 7.50 -11.68 2.48
C LEU A 98 6.45 -11.67 1.38
N VAL A 99 5.31 -12.30 1.66
CA VAL A 99 4.21 -12.40 0.71
C VAL A 99 2.94 -11.91 1.38
N LEU A 100 2.19 -11.07 0.67
CA LEU A 100 0.81 -10.74 1.01
C LEU A 100 -0.10 -11.61 0.15
N THR A 101 -0.92 -12.42 0.80
CA THR A 101 -1.91 -13.29 0.17
C THR A 101 -3.31 -12.76 0.49
N VAL A 102 -4.15 -12.60 -0.53
CA VAL A 102 -5.55 -12.19 -0.41
C VAL A 102 -6.41 -13.22 -1.15
N SER A 103 -7.45 -13.75 -0.50
CA SER A 103 -8.33 -14.78 -1.09
C SER A 103 -7.58 -15.95 -1.74
N ALA A 104 -6.55 -16.46 -1.04
CA ALA A 104 -5.66 -17.54 -1.52
C ALA A 104 -4.85 -17.22 -2.78
N HIS A 105 -4.67 -15.93 -3.10
CA HIS A 105 -3.82 -15.44 -4.18
C HIS A 105 -2.71 -14.55 -3.64
N ASP A 106 -1.47 -14.87 -3.99
CA ASP A 106 -0.33 -14.02 -3.66
C ASP A 106 -0.38 -12.78 -4.54
N VAL A 107 -0.68 -11.62 -3.95
CA VAL A 107 -0.86 -10.34 -4.67
C VAL A 107 0.40 -9.48 -4.64
N LEU A 108 1.26 -9.68 -3.64
CA LEU A 108 2.54 -9.02 -3.50
C LEU A 108 3.57 -10.00 -2.94
N ARG A 109 4.71 -10.13 -3.62
CA ARG A 109 5.95 -10.61 -3.02
C ARG A 109 6.89 -9.43 -2.83
N LEU A 110 7.45 -9.30 -1.64
CA LEU A 110 8.43 -8.28 -1.28
C LEU A 110 9.72 -8.96 -0.85
N ASP A 111 10.76 -8.80 -1.65
CA ASP A 111 12.11 -9.28 -1.38
C ASP A 111 12.94 -8.10 -0.87
N GLY A 112 13.49 -8.21 0.35
CA GLY A 112 14.30 -7.19 0.98
C GLY A 112 15.76 -7.63 1.11
N ARG A 113 16.70 -6.76 0.75
CA ARG A 113 18.14 -7.00 0.89
C ARG A 113 18.84 -5.85 1.61
N PRO A 114 19.81 -6.14 2.50
CA PRO A 114 20.58 -5.09 3.16
C PRO A 114 21.24 -4.13 2.16
N ALA A 115 21.07 -2.83 2.38
CA ALA A 115 21.66 -1.77 1.58
C ALA A 115 21.85 -0.51 2.44
N GLY A 116 23.11 -0.13 2.68
CA GLY A 116 23.44 1.03 3.51
C GLY A 116 22.94 0.86 4.95
N GLU A 117 22.16 1.83 5.43
CA GLU A 117 21.55 1.82 6.78
C GLU A 117 20.16 1.17 6.84
N GLY A 118 19.76 0.47 5.77
CA GLY A 118 18.52 -0.30 5.77
C GLY A 118 18.43 -1.25 4.59
N PHE A 119 17.35 -1.19 3.83
CA PHE A 119 17.00 -2.22 2.85
C PHE A 119 16.66 -1.61 1.50
N ALA A 120 17.15 -2.24 0.44
CA ALA A 120 16.59 -2.09 -0.91
C ALA A 120 15.59 -3.22 -1.13
N PHE A 121 14.58 -2.98 -1.96
CA PHE A 121 13.50 -3.93 -2.17
C PHE A 121 13.29 -4.26 -3.64
N VAL A 122 12.78 -5.46 -3.90
CA VAL A 122 12.11 -5.80 -5.14
C VAL A 122 10.70 -6.22 -4.77
N ALA A 123 9.71 -5.54 -5.31
CA ALA A 123 8.31 -5.86 -5.13
C ALA A 123 7.74 -6.45 -6.43
N ALA A 124 7.22 -7.67 -6.38
CA ALA A 124 6.50 -8.29 -7.48
C ALA A 124 5.00 -8.22 -7.18
N VAL A 125 4.28 -7.37 -7.92
CA VAL A 125 2.84 -7.18 -7.80
C VAL A 125 2.13 -8.05 -8.83
N VAL A 126 1.38 -9.02 -8.33
CA VAL A 126 0.73 -10.05 -9.14
C VAL A 126 -0.77 -9.78 -9.13
N PRO A 127 -1.36 -9.41 -10.27
CA PRO A 127 -2.80 -9.19 -10.35
C PRO A 127 -3.54 -10.53 -10.27
N PRO A 128 -4.82 -10.53 -9.86
CA PRO A 128 -5.64 -11.72 -9.87
C PRO A 128 -5.61 -12.42 -11.24
N PRO A 129 -5.59 -13.78 -11.30
CA PRO A 129 -5.48 -14.51 -12.56
C PRO A 129 -6.57 -14.16 -13.60
N SER A 130 -7.73 -13.72 -13.13
CA SER A 130 -8.86 -13.28 -13.96
C SER A 130 -8.53 -12.09 -14.87
N GLU A 131 -7.50 -11.31 -14.54
CA GLU A 131 -7.13 -10.11 -15.29
C GLU A 131 -6.15 -10.39 -16.44
N GLY A 132 -5.54 -11.58 -16.51
CA GLY A 132 -4.63 -11.99 -17.58
C GLY A 132 -3.39 -11.10 -17.76
N THR A 133 -3.11 -10.22 -16.79
CA THR A 133 -2.06 -9.21 -16.84
C THR A 133 -0.78 -9.78 -16.19
N PRO A 134 0.41 -9.58 -16.78
CA PRO A 134 1.67 -10.08 -16.20
C PRO A 134 1.99 -9.34 -14.90
N ALA A 135 2.76 -9.98 -14.00
CA ALA A 135 3.23 -9.33 -12.78
C ALA A 135 4.05 -8.06 -13.08
N LEU A 136 3.93 -7.05 -12.22
CA LEU A 136 4.74 -5.83 -12.27
C LEU A 136 5.85 -5.93 -11.24
N GLU A 137 7.11 -5.89 -11.67
CA GLU A 137 8.26 -5.84 -10.77
C GLU A 137 8.73 -4.40 -10.57
N VAL A 138 8.86 -3.99 -9.31
CA VAL A 138 9.29 -2.66 -8.89
C VAL A 138 10.56 -2.77 -8.06
N GLU A 139 11.65 -2.21 -8.56
CA GLU A 139 12.91 -2.08 -7.81
C GLU A 139 12.88 -0.79 -7.00
N ILE A 140 12.96 -0.91 -5.68
CA ILE A 140 12.90 0.23 -4.75
C ILE A 140 14.28 0.42 -4.13
N GLY A 141 14.77 1.65 -4.18
CA GLY A 141 16.07 2.03 -3.62
C GLY A 141 16.17 1.84 -2.10
N PRO A 142 17.36 2.00 -1.53
CA PRO A 142 17.57 1.83 -0.09
C PRO A 142 16.69 2.77 0.73
N GLN A 143 15.97 2.21 1.71
CA GLN A 143 15.23 2.94 2.74
C GLN A 143 15.83 2.62 4.10
N SER A 144 15.98 3.63 4.97
CA SER A 144 16.55 3.42 6.30
C SER A 144 15.64 2.54 7.16
N VAL A 145 16.21 1.72 8.05
CA VAL A 145 15.41 0.93 9.01
C VAL A 145 14.59 1.85 9.92
N ALA A 146 15.10 3.04 10.24
CA ALA A 146 14.40 3.99 11.09
C ALA A 146 13.11 4.50 10.43
N ASP A 147 13.18 4.92 9.16
CA ASP A 147 12.02 5.44 8.42
C ASP A 147 11.00 4.33 8.14
N LEU A 148 11.47 3.16 7.71
CA LEU A 148 10.60 2.00 7.48
C LEU A 148 9.86 1.57 8.75
N ARG A 149 10.55 1.55 9.89
CA ARG A 149 9.90 1.24 11.18
C ARG A 149 8.90 2.31 11.59
N ALA A 150 9.23 3.58 11.42
CA ALA A 150 8.31 4.68 11.74
C ALA A 150 7.02 4.59 10.90
N GLU A 151 7.16 4.31 9.61
CA GLU A 151 6.07 4.09 8.67
C GLU A 151 5.20 2.88 9.09
N LEU A 152 5.82 1.74 9.40
CA LEU A 152 5.11 0.54 9.85
C LEU A 152 4.37 0.76 11.18
N GLU A 153 4.99 1.44 12.13
CA GLU A 153 4.34 1.79 13.40
C GLU A 153 3.19 2.78 13.20
N GLN A 154 3.31 3.73 12.26
CA GLN A 154 2.23 4.65 11.89
C GLN A 154 1.07 3.91 11.24
N PHE A 155 1.36 3.04 10.28
CA PHE A 155 0.37 2.20 9.63
C PHE A 155 -0.43 1.37 10.65
N ARG A 156 0.27 0.72 11.60
CA ARG A 156 -0.37 -0.06 12.67
C ARG A 156 -1.27 0.80 13.57
N ARG A 157 -0.86 2.03 13.91
CA ARG A 157 -1.71 2.96 14.67
C ARG A 157 -2.98 3.35 13.91
N ASN A 158 -2.90 3.45 12.59
CA ASN A 158 -4.04 3.84 11.75
C ASN A 158 -5.03 2.68 11.51
N LEU A 159 -4.59 1.43 11.70
CA LEU A 159 -5.47 0.24 11.62
C LEU A 159 -6.46 0.15 12.80
N GLY A 160 -6.10 0.66 13.98
CA GLY A 160 -6.94 0.66 15.18
C GLY A 160 -6.47 -0.29 16.28
#